data_AF-A0A359DG20-F1
#
_entry.id   AF-A0A359DG20-F1
#
_cell.length_a   1.000
_cell.length_b   1.000
_cell.length_c   1.000
_cell.angle_alpha   90.00
_cell.angle_beta   90.00
_cell.angle_gamma   90.00
#
_symmetry.space_group_name_H-M   'P 1'
#
loop_
_entity.id
_entity.type
_entity.pdbx_description
1 polymer ?
#
loop_
_entity_poly.entity_id
_entity_poly.type
_entity_poly.pdbx_seq_one_letter_code
_entity_poly.pdbx_strand_id
1 'polypeptide(L)'
;MQVSKRLFAALTLTALAGAVQAADEVVVYSARIDELIKPVFDAYTAKTGVPVKFITDKEAPLLARLKAEGENTPADMLITVDAGNLWQAE
;
A
#
# COMPACT_ATOMS: atom_id res chain seq x y z
N MET A 1 -34.14 -30.56 -22.66
CA MET A 1 -32.90 -30.91 -21.92
C MET A 1 -31.67 -30.03 -22.23
N GLN A 2 -31.71 -29.06 -23.15
CA GLN A 2 -30.55 -28.19 -23.42
C GLN A 2 -30.48 -26.93 -22.54
N VAL A 3 -31.62 -26.46 -22.02
CA VAL A 3 -31.70 -25.28 -21.15
C VAL A 3 -31.01 -25.52 -19.80
N SER A 4 -31.17 -26.71 -19.23
CA SER A 4 -30.50 -27.10 -17.99
C SER A 4 -28.98 -27.20 -18.14
N LYS A 5 -28.47 -27.68 -19.28
CA LYS A 5 -27.02 -27.72 -19.57
C LYS A 5 -26.42 -26.32 -19.70
N ARG A 6 -27.17 -25.35 -20.27
CA ARG A 6 -26.73 -23.95 -20.38
C ARG A 6 -26.76 -23.22 -19.03
N LEU A 7 -27.74 -23.50 -18.17
CA LEU A 7 -27.77 -22.98 -16.80
C LEU A 7 -26.60 -23.51 -15.95
N PHE A 8 -26.27 -24.80 -16.06
CA PHE A 8 -25.12 -25.39 -15.36
C PHE A 8 -23.77 -24.83 -15.83
N ALA A 9 -23.64 -24.54 -17.13
CA ALA A 9 -22.44 -23.91 -17.69
C ALA A 9 -22.27 -22.44 -17.26
N ALA A 10 -23.36 -21.70 -17.06
CA ALA A 10 -23.31 -20.32 -16.57
C ALA A 10 -22.95 -20.25 -15.07
N LEU A 11 -23.42 -21.21 -14.27
CA LEU A 11 -23.17 -21.25 -12.82
C LEU A 11 -21.72 -21.65 -12.47
N THR A 12 -21.03 -22.36 -13.36
CA THR A 12 -19.63 -22.75 -13.19
C THR A 12 -18.65 -21.62 -13.55
N LEU A 13 -19.04 -20.68 -14.43
CA LEU A 13 -18.18 -19.56 -14.82
C LEU A 13 -18.12 -18.46 -13.74
N THR A 14 -19.18 -18.27 -12.96
CA THR A 14 -19.19 -17.35 -11.81
C THR A 14 -18.45 -17.90 -10.59
N ALA A 15 -18.33 -19.22 -10.45
CA ALA A 15 -17.58 -19.86 -9.36
C ALA A 15 -16.05 -19.74 -9.51
N LEU A 16 -15.55 -19.47 -10.72
CA LEU A 16 -14.12 -19.28 -10.99
C LEU A 16 -13.65 -17.82 -10.87
N ALA A 17 -14.56 -16.87 -10.62
CA ALA A 17 -14.23 -15.48 -10.31
C ALA A 17 -13.81 -15.28 -8.83
N GLY A 18 -13.42 -16.37 -8.17
CA GLY A 18 -12.95 -16.37 -6.79
C GLY A 18 -11.64 -15.59 -6.65
N ALA A 19 -11.75 -14.41 -6.04
CA ALA A 19 -10.72 -13.67 -5.33
C ALA A 19 -9.33 -13.66 -6.01
N VAL A 20 -9.15 -12.78 -6.99
CA VAL A 20 -7.83 -12.14 -7.14
C VAL A 20 -7.63 -11.31 -5.88
N GLN A 21 -7.04 -11.91 -4.83
CA GLN A 21 -6.52 -11.13 -3.72
C GLN A 21 -5.34 -10.35 -4.28
N ALA A 22 -5.55 -9.07 -4.57
CA ALA A 22 -4.43 -8.15 -4.63
C ALA A 22 -3.66 -8.31 -3.32
N ALA A 23 -2.35 -8.52 -3.39
CA ALA A 23 -1.53 -8.49 -2.18
C ALA A 23 -1.72 -7.10 -1.56
N ASP A 24 -2.12 -7.05 -0.29
CA ASP A 24 -2.19 -5.79 0.45
C ASP A 24 -0.80 -5.13 0.35
N GLU A 25 -0.73 -3.97 -0.30
CA GLU A 25 0.49 -3.16 -0.39
C GLU A 25 0.50 -2.15 0.76
N VAL A 26 1.69 -1.81 1.24
CA VAL A 26 1.85 -0.74 2.25
C VAL A 26 2.45 0.48 1.57
N VAL A 27 1.82 1.64 1.74
CA VAL A 27 2.27 2.92 1.22
C VAL A 27 2.96 3.71 2.32
N VAL A 28 4.25 4.02 2.11
CA VAL A 28 5.08 4.71 3.10
C VAL A 28 5.58 6.05 2.57
N TYR A 29 5.37 7.10 3.34
CA TYR A 29 6.02 8.40 3.10
C TYR A 29 7.26 8.46 3.99
N SER A 30 8.45 8.66 3.42
CA SER A 30 9.70 8.59 4.16
C SER A 30 10.54 9.85 4.00
N ALA A 31 10.99 10.43 5.11
CA ALA A 31 11.99 11.48 5.14
C ALA A 31 13.43 10.95 5.14
N ARG A 32 13.63 9.66 4.83
CA ARG A 32 14.94 9.07 4.57
C ARG A 32 15.20 9.07 3.07
N ILE A 33 16.46 9.26 2.68
CA ILE A 33 16.88 9.13 1.29
C ILE A 33 16.69 7.69 0.80
N ASP A 34 16.42 7.56 -0.50
CA ASP A 34 16.11 6.29 -1.16
C ASP A 34 17.16 5.20 -0.88
N GLU A 35 18.44 5.55 -0.99
CA GLU A 35 19.58 4.64 -0.77
C GLU A 35 19.59 3.99 0.63
N LEU A 36 19.03 4.65 1.63
CA LEU A 36 18.99 4.15 3.00
C LEU A 36 17.72 3.37 3.31
N ILE A 37 16.58 3.77 2.73
CA ILE A 37 15.29 3.18 3.08
C ILE A 37 14.89 2.02 2.17
N LYS A 38 15.25 2.08 0.89
CA LYS A 38 14.90 1.03 -0.09
C LYS A 38 15.40 -0.36 0.33
N PRO A 39 16.65 -0.55 0.82
CA PRO A 39 17.10 -1.88 1.25
C PRO A 39 16.27 -2.45 2.42
N VAL A 40 15.71 -1.59 3.28
CA VAL A 40 14.85 -1.99 4.38
C VAL A 40 13.51 -2.50 3.84
N PHE A 41 12.91 -1.78 2.90
CA PHE A 41 11.66 -2.19 2.25
C PHE A 41 11.84 -3.45 1.40
N ASP A 42 12.93 -3.55 0.64
CA ASP A 42 13.27 -4.75 -0.13
C ASP A 42 13.39 -5.98 0.79
N ALA A 43 14.08 -5.84 1.94
CA ALA A 43 14.22 -6.92 2.92
C ALA A 43 12.90 -7.30 3.57
N TYR A 44 12.05 -6.32 3.89
CA TYR A 44 10.70 -6.56 4.40
C TYR A 44 9.86 -7.33 3.37
N THR A 45 9.77 -6.85 2.14
CA THR A 45 9.03 -7.49 1.05
C THR A 45 9.56 -8.89 0.75
N ALA A 46 10.88 -9.11 0.74
CA ALA A 46 11.45 -10.44 0.54
C ALA A 46 11.07 -11.43 1.67
N LYS A 47 10.90 -10.95 2.90
CA LYS A 47 10.55 -11.78 4.06
C LYS A 47 9.05 -12.05 4.18
N THR A 48 8.21 -11.07 3.84
CA THR A 48 6.76 -11.12 4.10
C THR A 48 5.93 -11.35 2.85
N GLY A 49 6.48 -11.09 1.66
CA GLY A 49 5.74 -11.04 0.41
C GLY A 49 4.89 -9.78 0.24
N VAL A 50 4.89 -8.86 1.21
CA VAL A 50 4.09 -7.63 1.19
C VAL A 50 4.84 -6.54 0.43
N PRO A 51 4.30 -6.03 -0.70
CA PRO A 51 4.91 -4.92 -1.43
C PRO A 51 4.90 -3.64 -0.61
N VAL A 52 5.99 -2.86 -0.68
CA VAL A 52 6.02 -1.50 -0.13
C VAL A 52 6.14 -0.50 -1.27
N LYS A 53 5.13 0.35 -1.42
CA LYS A 53 5.18 1.53 -2.26
C LYS A 53 5.62 2.69 -1.40
N PHE A 54 6.56 3.51 -1.87
CA PHE A 54 7.03 4.62 -1.05
C PHE A 54 7.41 5.83 -1.87
N ILE A 55 7.40 6.98 -1.20
CA ILE A 55 7.99 8.23 -1.69
C ILE A 55 8.99 8.74 -0.67
N THR A 56 10.01 9.43 -1.16
CA THR A 56 10.99 10.12 -0.32
C THR A 56 10.99 11.61 -0.61
N ASP A 57 10.93 12.42 0.43
CA ASP A 57 11.10 13.88 0.34
C ASP A 57 11.55 14.40 1.72
N LYS A 58 11.78 15.70 1.86
CA LYS A 58 12.02 16.32 3.17
C LYS A 58 10.75 16.28 4.02
N GLU A 59 10.93 16.40 5.34
CA GLU A 59 9.87 16.33 6.34
C GLU A 59 8.76 17.36 6.09
N ALA A 60 9.12 18.64 5.91
CA ALA A 60 8.15 19.71 5.73
C ALA A 60 7.24 19.52 4.49
N PRO A 61 7.75 19.17 3.30
CA PRO A 61 6.93 18.76 2.16
C PRO A 61 6.00 17.57 2.44
N LEU A 62 6.49 16.52 3.10
CA LEU A 62 5.68 15.34 3.43
C LEU A 62 4.55 15.68 4.40
N LEU A 63 4.80 16.51 5.42
CA LEU A 63 3.79 16.97 6.37
C LEU A 63 2.74 17.86 5.67
N ALA A 64 3.18 18.78 4.81
CA ALA A 64 2.27 19.62 4.03
C ALA A 64 1.36 18.77 3.12
N ARG A 65 1.92 17.73 2.51
CA ARG A 65 1.18 16.77 1.69
C ARG A 65 0.17 15.97 2.52
N LEU A 66 0.60 15.37 3.62
CA LEU A 66 -0.28 14.62 4.53
C LEU A 66 -1.45 15.48 5.00
N LYS A 67 -1.18 16.73 5.38
CA LYS A 67 -2.21 17.69 5.78
C LYS A 67 -3.18 18.03 4.64
N ALA A 68 -2.70 18.13 3.41
CA ALA A 68 -3.54 18.39 2.24
C ALA A 68 -4.38 17.16 1.85
N GLU A 69 -3.85 15.95 2.04
CA GLU A 69 -4.55 14.70 1.76
C GLU A 69 -5.60 14.35 2.84
N GLY A 70 -5.32 14.69 4.11
CA GLY A 70 -6.23 14.47 5.24
C GLY A 70 -6.60 13.00 5.41
N GLU A 71 -7.88 12.73 5.68
CA GLU A 71 -8.42 11.36 5.83
C GLU A 71 -8.35 10.52 4.55
N ASN A 72 -8.08 11.15 3.39
CA ASN A 72 -7.96 10.47 2.11
C ASN A 72 -6.50 10.20 1.72
N THR A 73 -5.55 10.35 2.65
CA THR A 73 -4.15 10.01 2.36
C THR A 73 -4.05 8.53 1.97
N PRO A 74 -3.33 8.20 0.89
CA PRO A 74 -3.02 6.81 0.59
C PRO A 74 -1.91 6.28 1.49
N ALA A 75 -1.24 7.13 2.29
CA ALA A 75 -0.12 6.71 3.13
C ALA A 75 -0.60 5.96 4.38
N ASP A 76 -0.06 4.76 4.59
CA ASP A 76 -0.29 3.97 5.80
C ASP A 76 0.68 4.38 6.94
N MET A 77 1.83 4.94 6.58
CA MET A 77 2.87 5.28 7.55
C MET A 77 3.75 6.45 7.09
N LEU A 78 4.07 7.34 8.04
CA LEU A 78 5.14 8.31 7.92
C LEU A 78 6.40 7.80 8.65
N ILE A 79 7.55 7.82 7.98
CA ILE A 79 8.87 7.61 8.58
C ILE A 79 9.62 8.94 8.55
N THR A 80 10.02 9.47 9.70
CA THR A 80 10.72 10.77 9.81
C THR A 80 12.00 10.71 10.66
N VAL A 81 12.78 11.80 10.72
CA VAL A 81 13.88 11.99 11.70
C VAL A 81 13.34 12.62 12.98
N ASP A 82 13.86 12.20 14.13
CA ASP A 82 13.60 12.78 15.46
C ASP A 82 12.14 12.84 15.94
N ALA A 83 11.99 13.10 17.24
CA ALA A 83 10.68 13.18 17.88
C ALA A 83 9.96 14.51 17.63
N GLY A 84 10.70 15.57 17.28
CA GLY A 84 10.13 16.89 17.00
C GLY A 84 9.35 16.90 15.68
N ASN A 85 9.83 16.21 14.65
CA ASN A 85 9.06 16.07 13.41
C ASN A 85 7.87 15.13 13.56
N LEU A 86 7.95 14.12 14.43
CA LEU A 86 6.78 13.30 14.78
C LEU A 86 5.72 14.12 15.51
N TRP A 87 6.13 14.97 16.46
CA TRP A 87 5.21 15.87 17.15
C TRP A 87 4.51 16.84 16.18
N GLN A 88 5.19 17.29 15.12
CA GLN A 88 4.57 18.12 14.08
C GLN A 88 3.62 17.34 13.14
N ALA A 89 3.66 16.02 13.17
CA ALA A 89 2.81 15.14 12.36
C ALA A 89 1.49 14.76 13.03
N GLU A 90 1.39 14.96 14.36
CA GLU A 90 0.16 14.81 15.15
C GLU A 90 -0.80 15.99 14.94
#